data_AF-A0A7Z7QY23-F1
#
_entry.id   AF-A0A7Z7QY23-F1
#
_cell.length_a   1.000
_cell.length_b   1.000
_cell.length_c   1.000
_cell.angle_alpha   90.00
_cell.angle_beta   90.00
_cell.angle_gamma   90.00
#
_symmetry.space_group_name_H-M   'P 1'
#
loop_
_entity.id
_entity.type
_entity.pdbx_description
1 polymer ?
#
loop_
_entity_poly.entity_id
_entity_poly.type
_entity_poly.pdbx_seq_one_letter_code
_entity_poly.pdbx_strand_id
1 'polypeptide(L)' 'MKGIELLNNPFLNKGTAFTNEERKQLGLEGLLPANVRTLEQQAEQCYEQFKAKQTDFEKRLFLMAIFNRNRTLFLQIDF' A
#
# COMPACT_ATOMS: atom_id res chain seq x y z
N MET A 1 4.28 -9.62 15.62
CA MET A 1 3.70 -8.37 15.08
C MET A 1 2.39 -8.69 14.39
N LYS A 2 1.27 -8.09 14.82
CA LYS A 2 -0.09 -8.30 14.29
C LYS A 2 -0.90 -6.99 14.36
N GLY A 3 -2.07 -6.95 13.72
CA GLY A 3 -2.98 -5.80 13.81
C GLY A 3 -2.34 -4.50 13.33
N ILE A 4 -2.59 -3.41 14.07
CA ILE A 4 -2.09 -2.07 13.76
C ILE A 4 -0.56 -2.01 13.76
N GLU A 5 0.12 -2.76 14.64
CA GLU A 5 1.59 -2.80 14.70
C GLU A 5 2.19 -3.27 13.36
N LEU A 6 1.56 -4.28 12.74
CA LEU A 6 1.96 -4.79 11.43
C LEU A 6 1.66 -3.78 10.30
N LEU A 7 0.51 -3.11 10.35
CA LEU A 7 0.16 -2.07 9.37
C LEU A 7 1.07 -0.85 9.44
N ASN A 8 1.64 -0.56 10.61
CA ASN A 8 2.60 0.53 10.82
C ASN A 8 4.03 0.16 10.42
N ASN A 9 4.33 -1.13 10.16
CA ASN A 9 5.63 -1.55 9.67
C ASN A 9 5.63 -1.53 8.14
N PRO A 10 6.34 -0.57 7.49
CA PRO A 10 6.27 -0.41 6.04
C PRO A 10 6.95 -1.54 5.27
N PHE A 11 7.77 -2.37 5.92
CA PHE A 11 8.39 -3.54 5.30
C PHE A 11 7.46 -4.77 5.28
N LEU A 12 6.43 -4.79 6.13
CA LEU A 12 5.50 -5.91 6.26
C LEU A 12 4.10 -5.59 5.74
N ASN A 13 3.70 -4.32 5.75
CA ASN A 13 2.38 -3.89 5.35
C ASN A 13 2.16 -4.06 3.83
N LYS A 14 1.18 -4.90 3.47
CA LYS A 14 0.72 -5.12 2.09
C LYS A 14 -0.53 -4.29 1.73
N GLY A 15 -1.06 -3.51 2.68
CA GLY A 15 -2.32 -2.78 2.50
C GLY A 15 -3.47 -3.71 2.13
N THR A 16 -4.22 -3.35 1.09
CA THR A 16 -5.34 -4.19 0.61
C THR A 16 -4.92 -5.49 -0.06
N ALA A 17 -3.61 -5.74 -0.25
CA ALA A 17 -3.08 -6.97 -0.84
C ALA A 17 -2.95 -8.12 0.17
N PHE A 18 -3.24 -7.88 1.45
CA PHE A 18 -3.53 -9.00 2.36
C PHE A 18 -4.80 -9.72 1.90
N THR A 19 -4.66 -11.03 1.67
CA THR A 19 -5.78 -11.94 1.41
C THR A 19 -6.70 -12.01 2.62
N ASN A 20 -7.94 -12.47 2.43
CA ASN A 20 -8.89 -12.62 3.55
C ASN A 20 -8.35 -13.58 4.63
N GLU A 21 -7.66 -14.64 4.23
CA GLU A 21 -7.04 -15.59 5.16
C GLU A 21 -5.92 -14.93 5.98
N GLU A 22 -5.01 -14.20 5.33
CA GLU A 22 -3.97 -13.43 6.04
C GLU A 22 -4.58 -12.41 6.99
N ARG A 23 -5.66 -11.71 6.58
CA ARG A 23 -6.33 -10.72 7.42
C ARG A 23 -6.88 -11.34 8.70
N LYS A 24 -7.52 -12.51 8.60
CA LYS A 24 -8.00 -13.26 9.76
C LYS A 24 -6.85 -13.69 10.68
N GLN A 25 -5.81 -14.29 10.12
CA GLN A 25 -4.67 -14.80 10.89
C GLN A 25 -3.86 -13.68 11.59
N LEU A 26 -3.77 -12.51 10.95
CA LEU A 26 -3.01 -11.35 11.42
C LEU A 26 -3.85 -10.34 12.22
N GLY A 27 -5.15 -10.57 12.38
CA GLY A 27 -6.05 -9.67 13.13
C GLY A 27 -6.26 -8.33 12.43
N LEU A 28 -6.45 -8.35 11.11
CA LEU A 28 -6.66 -7.17 10.25
C LEU A 28 -8.12 -7.00 9.79
N GLU A 29 -9.00 -7.93 10.18
CA GLU A 29 -10.43 -7.83 9.88
C GLU A 29 -11.01 -6.53 10.49
N GLY A 30 -11.74 -5.77 9.67
CA GLY A 30 -12.26 -4.45 10.04
C GLY A 30 -11.25 -3.30 10.00
N LEU A 31 -9.94 -3.57 9.89
CA LEU A 31 -8.90 -2.53 9.81
C LEU A 31 -8.57 -2.10 8.37
N LEU A 32 -8.98 -2.90 7.38
CA LEU A 32 -8.73 -2.66 5.96
C LEU A 32 -10.05 -2.65 5.17
N PRO A 33 -10.14 -1.87 4.07
CA PRO A 33 -11.28 -1.94 3.17
C PRO A 33 -11.54 -3.37 2.69
N ALA A 34 -12.81 -3.77 2.54
CA ALA A 34 -13.20 -5.15 2.24
C ALA A 34 -12.62 -5.71 0.93
N ASN A 35 -12.40 -4.85 -0.07
CA ASN A 35 -11.86 -5.28 -1.35
C ASN A 35 -10.37 -5.66 -1.22
N VAL A 36 -10.02 -6.85 -1.70
CA VAL A 36 -8.63 -7.33 -1.84
C VAL A 36 -8.12 -6.90 -3.21
N ARG A 37 -6.97 -6.22 -3.24
CA ARG A 37 -6.31 -5.83 -4.50
C ARG A 37 -4.94 -6.47 -4.56
N THR A 38 -4.56 -7.00 -5.71
CA THR A 38 -3.19 -7.53 -5.89
C THR A 38 -2.17 -6.40 -5.84
N LEU A 39 -0.89 -6.75 -5.65
CA LEU A 39 0.20 -5.78 -5.64
C LEU A 39 0.28 -5.03 -6.97
N GLU A 40 0.05 -5.72 -8.09
CA GLU A 40 0.07 -5.17 -9.44
C GLU A 40 -1.06 -4.15 -9.64
N GLN A 41 -2.27 -4.48 -9.18
CA GLN A 41 -3.41 -3.55 -9.24
C GLN A 41 -3.17 -2.30 -8.38
N GLN A 42 -2.52 -2.46 -7.22
CA GLN A 42 -2.12 -1.32 -6.40
C GLN A 42 -1.06 -0.47 -7.10
N ALA A 43 -0.07 -1.09 -7.75
CA ALA A 43 1.01 -0.41 -8.45
C ALA A 43 0.48 0.40 -9.63
N GLU A 44 -0.35 -0.20 -10.48
CA GLU A 44 -1.04 0.48 -11.60
C GLU A 44 -1.85 1.68 -11.09
N GLN A 45 -2.66 1.48 -10.04
CA GLN A 45 -3.43 2.56 -9.45
C GLN A 45 -2.55 3.70 -8.89
N CYS A 46 -1.41 3.36 -8.28
CA CYS A 46 -0.47 4.35 -7.77
C CYS A 46 0.22 5.12 -8.91
N TYR A 47 0.56 4.45 -10.00
CA TYR A 47 1.13 5.10 -11.18
C TYR A 47 0.18 6.12 -11.81
N GLU A 48 -1.10 5.77 -11.97
CA GLU A 48 -2.11 6.71 -12.46
C GLU A 48 -2.26 7.92 -11.53
N GLN A 49 -2.27 7.71 -10.21
CA GLN A 49 -2.32 8.81 -9.24
C GLN A 49 -1.06 9.68 -9.26
N PHE A 50 0.11 9.08 -9.52
CA PHE A 50 1.37 9.79 -9.68
C PHE A 50 1.35 10.68 -10.93
N LYS A 51 0.91 10.15 -12.08
CA LYS A 51 0.76 10.91 -13.33
C LYS A 51 -0.21 12.07 -13.20
N ALA A 52 -1.23 11.94 -12.37
CA ALA A 52 -2.22 13.00 -12.11
C ALA A 52 -1.70 14.16 -11.24
N LYS A 53 -0.51 14.04 -10.62
CA LYS A 53 0.09 15.13 -9.82
C LYS A 53 0.64 16.21 -10.74
N GLN A 54 0.38 17.47 -10.39
CA GLN A 54 0.69 18.62 -11.25
C GLN A 54 2.14 19.07 -11.10
N THR A 55 2.71 18.92 -9.90
CA THR A 55 4.07 19.37 -9.60
C THR A 55 4.97 18.23 -9.15
N ASP A 56 6.28 18.40 -9.35
CA ASP A 56 7.28 17.44 -8.88
C ASP A 56 7.30 17.34 -7.35
N PHE A 57 6.96 18.42 -6.66
CA PHE A 57 6.81 18.41 -5.21
C PHE A 57 5.66 17.49 -4.76
N GLU A 58 4.50 17.58 -5.40
CA GLU A 58 3.37 16.68 -5.13
C GLU A 58 3.68 15.23 -5.47
N LYS A 59 4.36 14.99 -6.59
CA LYS A 59 4.85 13.66 -6.99
C LYS A 59 5.76 13.08 -5.91
N ARG A 60 6.75 13.86 -5.44
CA ARG A 60 7.66 13.44 -4.37
C ARG A 60 6.91 13.15 -3.07
N LEU A 61 5.98 14.01 -2.66
CA LEU A 61 5.19 13.80 -1.45
C LEU A 61 4.36 12.51 -1.53
N PHE A 62 3.72 12.28 -2.67
CA PHE A 62 2.93 11.08 -2.93
C PHE A 62 3.79 9.81 -2.83
N LEU A 63 4.94 9.79 -3.52
CA LEU A 63 5.86 8.66 -3.47
C LEU A 63 6.41 8.40 -2.07
N MET A 64 6.73 9.45 -1.31
CA MET A 64 7.18 9.30 0.08
C MET A 64 6.07 8.77 1.01
N ALA A 65 4.81 9.10 0.75
CA ALA A 65 3.69 8.53 1.51
C ALA A 65 3.54 7.03 1.26
N ILE A 66 3.72 6.57 0.02
CA ILE A 66 3.72 5.14 -0.33
C ILE A 66 4.92 4.46 0.32
N PHE A 67 6.12 5.02 0.14
CA PHE A 67 7.36 4.53 0.72
C PHE A 67 7.16 4.26 2.21
N ASN A 68 6.68 5.24 2.98
CA ASN A 68 6.51 5.16 4.44
C ASN A 68 5.38 4.21 4.90
N ARG A 69 4.53 3.72 3.99
CA ARG A 69 3.43 2.82 4.32
C ARG A 69 3.65 1.39 3.82
N ASN A 70 4.22 1.21 2.65
CA ASN A 70 4.41 -0.08 1.99
C ASN A 70 5.64 0.01 1.05
N ARG A 71 6.78 -0.51 1.52
CA ARG A 71 8.05 -0.52 0.78
C ARG A 71 8.00 -1.39 -0.46
N THR A 72 7.31 -2.53 -0.39
CA THR A 72 7.17 -3.44 -1.53
C THR A 72 6.40 -2.76 -2.66
N LEU A 73 5.27 -2.10 -2.35
CA LEU A 73 4.51 -1.36 -3.34
C LEU A 73 5.32 -0.20 -3.93
N PHE A 74 6.06 0.55 -3.10
CA PHE A 74 6.91 1.63 -3.60
C PHE A 74 7.92 1.15 -4.65
N LEU A 75 8.57 -0.01 -4.43
CA LEU A 75 9.55 -0.58 -5.36
C LEU A 75 8.91 -1.20 -6.61
N GLN A 76 7.62 -1.53 -6.56
CA GLN A 76 6.90 -2.17 -7.66
C GLN A 76 6.34 -1.17 -8.67
N ILE A 77 6.17 0.11 -8.30
CA ILE A 77 5.63 1.11 -9.23
C ILE A 77 6.65 1.32 -10.36
N ASP A 78 6.21 1.06 -11.57
CA ASP A 78 6.96 1.32 -12.80
C ASP A 78 6.62 2.73 -13.32
N PHE A 79 7.63 3.49 -13.76
CA PHE A 79 7.52 4.92 -14.07
C PHE A 79 7.61 5.24 -15.56
#